data_AF-A0A7J7DW67-F1
#
_entry.id   AF-A0A7J7DW67-F1
#
_cell.length_a   1.000
_cell.length_b   1.000
_cell.length_c   1.000
_cell.angle_alpha   90.00
_cell.angle_beta   90.00
_cell.angle_gamma   90.00
#
_symmetry.space_group_name_H-M   'P 1'
#
loop_
_entity.id
_entity.type
_entity.pdbx_description
1 polymer ?
#
loop_
_entity_poly.entity_id
_entity_poly.type
_entity_poly.pdbx_seq_one_letter_code
_entity_poly.pdbx_strand_id
1 'polypeptide(L)'
;MSTQKLLQVFKKTVSTDEEVAKEIAKTLIKSGLKALETSPFLLSNLNSRVTRLVLSDPHLHPRSCVNFFNFLQRNPSLSSRRPDLQAHMTLVSRLFKAQEFVEMRNVLSYVAVDENLRCPVSDMVCFTETDPKNAKFVEKLCDLLFRVYADNGNFEEALRVFDYTVKKSMKIEERTCMVYLLALKRNDKMEMSLRFIQRMVKYGVGVTVYSMTMVIDGLCKRGEVERAVKLMRELAGEGIKPNVITYNSFINAYVKRKDSEGVREMLRLMENDNVAYNVTTYTLLMESCASSGKIGEAEKLFEEMRERGIEADVHLYTSMISWYCRLENMRKAFALFDELSERGIVANVRTYGALIDGVCKAGQMEAAENLVNLMQTRGIDLNQVIFNTLMNGYCRKGMIDEALRLYVIMEKKGLETDVYTYNTIASGLHKSNQNEEAKRWLFTMVERGKTPNVVNFTTLIDIYCKEGNLGEAKRLFEEMEERGEKPNAVTYNVLIDAFSKKGKMKEAYKLRDDMEAMGILSEVYTYTSLLHGECIFGKVDEALKLFNEMHQRGLSRNKITYTAMISGLSKDGRSDEAFKLYDEMIEAGFTPDDRVYTSLVGSVHNA
;
A
#
# COMPACT_ATOMS: atom_id res chain seq x y z
N MET A 1 45.52 16.87 -78.58
CA MET A 1 44.25 16.22 -78.16
C MET A 1 44.57 15.27 -77.02
N SER A 2 44.10 15.39 -75.80
CA SER A 2 43.17 16.35 -75.21
C SER A 2 43.17 16.03 -73.72
N THR A 3 43.91 16.83 -72.96
CA THR A 3 43.78 17.03 -71.51
C THR A 3 42.33 17.33 -71.08
N GLN A 4 41.43 17.66 -72.02
CA GLN A 4 39.97 17.67 -71.84
C GLN A 4 39.34 16.31 -71.50
N LYS A 5 39.90 15.16 -71.93
CA LYS A 5 39.33 13.83 -71.57
C LYS A 5 39.68 13.43 -70.14
N LEU A 6 40.88 13.76 -69.66
CA LEU A 6 41.25 13.55 -68.25
C LEU A 6 40.58 14.57 -67.31
N LEU A 7 40.37 15.81 -67.77
CA LEU A 7 39.50 16.77 -67.07
C LEU A 7 38.01 16.38 -67.11
N GLN A 8 37.53 15.61 -68.09
CA GLN A 8 36.16 15.06 -68.10
C GLN A 8 35.99 13.89 -67.13
N VAL A 9 37.05 13.09 -66.90
CA VAL A 9 37.03 12.00 -65.92
C VAL A 9 37.12 12.54 -64.49
N PHE A 10 37.91 13.60 -64.24
CA PHE A 10 37.93 14.30 -62.94
C PHE A 10 36.81 15.35 -62.74
N LYS A 11 36.04 15.70 -63.79
CA LYS A 11 34.79 16.49 -63.64
C LYS A 11 33.57 15.62 -63.32
N LYS A 12 33.66 14.29 -63.39
CA LYS A 12 32.60 13.36 -62.94
C LYS A 12 32.68 13.01 -61.46
N THR A 13 33.63 13.59 -60.72
CA THR A 13 33.84 13.36 -59.28
C THR A 13 33.26 14.46 -58.39
N VAL A 14 32.34 15.26 -58.91
CA VAL A 14 31.40 16.02 -58.08
C VAL A 14 30.02 15.82 -58.67
N SER A 15 29.48 14.59 -58.58
CA SER A 15 28.02 14.48 -58.67
C SER A 15 27.47 15.32 -57.53
N THR A 16 26.72 16.35 -57.89
CA THR A 16 26.07 17.21 -56.90
C THR A 16 25.19 16.35 -56.00
N ASP A 17 25.01 16.74 -54.74
CA ASP A 17 24.15 16.01 -53.79
C ASP A 17 22.74 15.72 -54.38
N GLU A 18 22.29 16.55 -55.33
CA GLU A 18 21.03 16.40 -56.08
C GLU A 18 21.04 15.26 -57.11
N GLU A 19 22.15 15.04 -57.81
CA GLU A 19 22.30 13.92 -58.76
C GLU A 19 22.36 12.58 -58.03
N VAL A 20 23.11 12.54 -56.93
CA VAL A 20 23.21 11.34 -56.07
C VAL A 20 21.84 11.03 -55.45
N ALA A 21 21.12 12.04 -54.97
CA ALA A 21 19.77 11.86 -54.43
C ALA A 21 18.77 11.35 -55.49
N LYS A 22 18.79 11.89 -56.72
CA LYS A 22 17.92 11.43 -57.80
C LYS A 22 18.21 9.98 -58.23
N GLU A 23 19.47 9.57 -58.25
CA GLU A 23 19.81 8.17 -58.58
C GLU A 23 19.43 7.20 -57.45
N ILE A 24 19.55 7.61 -56.18
CA ILE A 24 19.03 6.83 -55.05
C ILE A 24 17.50 6.72 -55.13
N ALA A 25 16.79 7.83 -55.39
CA ALA A 25 15.34 7.83 -55.53
C ALA A 25 14.86 6.95 -56.69
N LYS A 26 15.50 7.03 -57.88
CA LYS A 26 15.21 6.14 -59.02
C LYS A 26 15.48 4.68 -58.72
N THR A 27 16.56 4.37 -58.00
CA THR A 27 16.91 2.99 -57.61
C THR A 27 15.88 2.41 -56.64
N LEU A 28 15.43 3.22 -55.66
CA LEU A 28 14.36 2.86 -54.74
C LEU A 28 13.01 2.66 -55.45
N ILE A 29 12.72 3.43 -56.50
CA ILE A 29 11.49 3.31 -57.30
C ILE A 29 11.53 2.08 -58.21
N LYS A 30 12.66 1.78 -58.87
CA LYS A 30 12.76 0.69 -59.87
C LYS A 30 13.03 -0.70 -59.28
N SER A 31 13.89 -0.80 -58.28
CA SER A 31 14.49 -2.09 -57.87
C SER A 31 14.33 -2.39 -56.38
N GLY A 32 13.75 -1.46 -55.61
CA GLY A 32 13.56 -1.61 -54.17
C GLY A 32 14.86 -1.57 -53.37
N LEU A 33 14.75 -1.85 -52.07
CA LEU A 33 15.80 -1.57 -51.10
C LEU A 33 17.02 -2.50 -51.20
N LYS A 34 16.82 -3.73 -51.69
CA LYS A 34 17.90 -4.73 -51.90
C LYS A 34 18.95 -4.30 -52.93
N ALA A 35 18.59 -3.48 -53.91
CA ALA A 35 19.54 -2.97 -54.91
C ALA A 35 20.47 -1.87 -54.36
N LEU A 36 20.04 -1.20 -53.27
CA LEU A 36 20.84 -0.19 -52.58
C LEU A 36 21.94 -0.85 -51.72
N GLU A 37 21.65 -2.00 -51.12
CA GLU A 37 22.61 -2.82 -50.35
C GLU A 37 23.79 -3.28 -51.22
N THR A 38 23.54 -3.58 -52.49
CA THR A 38 24.55 -4.05 -53.45
C THR A 38 25.38 -2.93 -54.10
N SER A 39 25.18 -1.66 -53.72
CA SER A 39 25.80 -0.49 -54.38
C SER A 39 26.66 0.35 -53.41
N PRO A 40 27.93 -0.02 -53.15
CA PRO A 40 28.80 0.65 -52.18
C PRO A 40 29.05 2.14 -52.50
N PHE A 41 29.04 2.50 -53.79
CA PHE A 41 29.27 3.86 -54.28
C PHE A 41 28.14 4.84 -53.91
N LEU A 42 26.89 4.39 -53.89
CA LEU A 42 25.76 5.22 -53.48
C LEU A 42 25.72 5.39 -51.96
N LEU A 43 26.10 4.34 -51.22
CA LEU A 43 26.20 4.37 -49.76
C LEU A 43 27.36 5.25 -49.28
N SER A 44 28.49 5.28 -50.00
CA SER A 44 29.67 6.08 -49.63
C SER A 44 29.43 7.59 -49.71
N ASN A 45 28.54 8.03 -50.61
CA ASN A 45 28.21 9.45 -50.83
C ASN A 45 26.98 9.94 -50.03
N LEU A 46 26.40 9.11 -49.16
CA LEU A 46 25.32 9.53 -48.27
C LEU A 46 25.81 10.56 -47.24
N ASN A 47 25.23 11.75 -47.29
CA ASN A 47 25.33 12.79 -46.28
C ASN A 47 23.92 13.27 -45.87
N SER A 48 23.81 14.13 -44.85
CA SER A 48 22.51 14.63 -44.35
C SER A 48 21.69 15.33 -45.44
N ARG A 49 22.37 16.09 -46.31
CA ARG A 49 21.76 16.82 -47.43
C ARG A 49 21.19 15.89 -48.51
N VAL A 50 21.92 14.84 -48.89
CA VAL A 50 21.46 13.80 -49.84
C VAL A 50 20.27 13.05 -49.26
N THR A 51 20.34 12.66 -47.98
CA THR A 51 19.24 11.96 -47.30
C THR A 51 17.96 12.80 -47.30
N ARG A 52 18.08 14.10 -47.01
CA ARG A 52 16.95 15.05 -47.07
C ARG A 52 16.39 15.16 -48.50
N LEU A 53 17.25 15.28 -49.51
CA LEU A 53 16.82 15.40 -50.92
C LEU A 53 16.08 14.15 -51.41
N VAL A 54 16.52 12.94 -51.02
CA VAL A 54 15.82 11.68 -51.31
C VAL A 54 14.44 11.64 -50.64
N LEU A 55 14.36 12.04 -49.36
CA LEU A 55 13.09 12.09 -48.62
C LEU A 55 12.13 13.17 -49.14
N SER A 56 12.64 14.18 -49.85
CA SER A 56 11.88 15.29 -50.42
C SER A 56 11.39 15.03 -51.85
N ASP A 57 11.85 13.95 -52.51
CA ASP A 57 11.52 13.65 -53.91
C ASP A 57 10.02 13.33 -54.09
N PRO A 58 9.20 14.12 -54.81
CA PRO A 58 7.76 13.91 -54.92
C PRO A 58 7.32 12.56 -55.50
N HIS A 59 8.17 11.89 -56.28
CA HIS A 59 7.83 10.66 -56.99
C HIS A 59 8.02 9.38 -56.16
N LEU A 60 8.66 9.49 -54.98
CA LEU A 60 8.90 8.36 -54.10
C LEU A 60 7.68 8.08 -53.18
N HIS A 61 7.20 6.83 -53.15
CA HIS A 61 6.06 6.50 -52.27
C HIS A 61 6.46 6.63 -50.78
N PRO A 62 5.60 7.18 -49.88
CA PRO A 62 5.92 7.37 -48.46
C PRO A 62 6.42 6.11 -47.74
N ARG A 63 5.87 4.93 -48.05
CA ARG A 63 6.36 3.63 -47.51
C ARG A 63 7.79 3.31 -47.94
N SER A 64 8.19 3.67 -49.16
CA SER A 64 9.57 3.49 -49.64
C SER A 64 10.53 4.44 -48.91
N CYS A 65 10.08 5.65 -48.56
CA CYS A 65 10.83 6.57 -47.69
C CYS A 65 11.03 6.00 -46.29
N VAL A 66 10.00 5.43 -45.67
CA VAL A 66 10.10 4.77 -44.34
C VAL A 66 11.04 3.57 -44.37
N ASN A 67 10.95 2.74 -45.40
CA ASN A 67 11.85 1.59 -45.56
C ASN A 67 13.31 2.03 -45.71
N PHE A 68 13.58 3.03 -46.55
CA PHE A 68 14.90 3.63 -46.71
C PHE A 68 15.40 4.25 -45.40
N PHE A 69 14.52 4.90 -44.64
CA PHE A 69 14.84 5.49 -43.35
C PHE A 69 15.21 4.44 -42.29
N ASN A 70 14.40 3.38 -42.16
CA ASN A 70 14.65 2.25 -41.27
C ASN A 70 15.96 1.52 -41.63
N PHE A 71 16.28 1.43 -42.92
CA PHE A 71 17.55 0.88 -43.39
C PHE A 71 18.75 1.70 -42.90
N LEU A 72 18.69 3.03 -43.02
CA LEU A 72 19.77 3.89 -42.51
C LEU A 72 19.94 3.78 -40.99
N GLN A 73 18.86 3.51 -40.25
CA GLN A 73 18.90 3.36 -38.79
C GLN A 73 19.39 1.98 -38.31
N ARG A 74 19.09 0.89 -39.03
CA ARG A 74 19.41 -0.50 -38.62
C ARG A 74 20.84 -0.94 -38.93
N ASN A 75 21.54 -0.24 -39.82
CA ASN A 75 22.89 -0.64 -40.25
C ASN A 75 23.99 -0.12 -39.30
N PRO A 76 24.71 -0.99 -38.59
CA PRO A 76 25.76 -0.60 -37.64
C PRO A 76 26.96 0.11 -38.31
N SER A 77 27.21 -0.20 -39.59
CA SER A 77 28.27 0.38 -40.42
C SER A 77 28.03 1.83 -40.84
N LEU A 78 26.82 2.36 -40.65
CA LEU A 78 26.40 3.73 -40.98
C LEU A 78 26.15 4.60 -39.74
N SER A 79 26.70 4.20 -38.58
CA SER A 79 26.49 4.88 -37.29
C SER A 79 26.86 6.38 -37.28
N SER A 80 27.85 6.80 -38.06
CA SER A 80 28.23 8.21 -38.25
C SER A 80 27.34 8.99 -39.23
N ARG A 81 26.39 8.32 -39.88
CA ARG A 81 25.54 8.83 -40.98
C ARG A 81 24.06 8.67 -40.70
N ARG A 82 23.67 8.59 -39.42
CA ARG A 82 22.28 8.54 -39.01
C ARG A 82 21.52 9.76 -39.54
N PRO A 83 20.24 9.62 -39.92
CA PRO A 83 19.44 10.76 -40.38
C PRO A 83 19.43 11.87 -39.32
N ASP A 84 19.61 13.12 -39.75
CA ASP A 84 19.53 14.27 -38.86
C ASP A 84 18.07 14.60 -38.50
N LEU A 85 17.88 15.47 -37.52
CA LEU A 85 16.54 15.91 -37.08
C LEU A 85 15.72 16.51 -38.24
N GLN A 86 16.36 17.22 -39.17
CA GLN A 86 15.69 17.81 -40.32
C GLN A 86 15.16 16.75 -41.30
N ALA A 87 15.91 15.66 -41.52
CA ALA A 87 15.44 14.49 -42.27
C ALA A 87 14.27 13.78 -41.58
N HIS A 88 14.30 13.64 -40.25
CA HIS A 88 13.17 13.11 -39.47
C HIS A 88 11.91 13.97 -39.68
N MET A 89 12.02 15.30 -39.56
CA MET A 89 10.88 16.21 -39.73
C MET A 89 10.37 16.27 -41.18
N THR A 90 11.26 16.12 -42.17
CA THR A 90 10.90 16.04 -43.60
C THR A 90 10.06 14.78 -43.86
N LEU A 91 10.44 13.62 -43.30
CA LEU A 91 9.68 12.38 -43.42
C LEU A 91 8.32 12.49 -42.71
N VAL A 92 8.29 13.06 -41.50
CA VAL A 92 7.06 13.30 -40.72
C VAL A 92 6.06 14.19 -41.47
N SER A 93 6.53 15.27 -42.11
CA SER A 93 5.70 16.14 -42.95
C SER A 93 5.08 15.38 -44.14
N ARG A 94 5.86 14.49 -44.74
CA ARG A 94 5.42 13.67 -45.87
C ARG A 94 4.39 12.60 -45.47
N LEU A 95 4.61 11.94 -44.33
CA LEU A 95 3.68 10.96 -43.76
C LEU A 95 2.35 11.59 -43.36
N PHE A 96 2.37 12.83 -42.85
CA PHE A 96 1.15 13.59 -42.58
C PHE A 96 0.34 13.86 -43.86
N LYS A 97 0.99 14.30 -44.95
CA LYS A 97 0.32 14.50 -46.24
C LYS A 97 -0.30 13.20 -46.77
N ALA A 98 0.30 12.05 -46.45
CA ALA A 98 -0.20 10.72 -46.81
C ALA A 98 -1.21 10.12 -45.82
N GLN A 99 -1.52 10.81 -44.70
CA GLN A 99 -2.41 10.33 -43.61
C GLN A 99 -1.94 9.04 -42.92
N GLU A 100 -0.66 8.69 -43.01
CA GLU A 100 -0.06 7.48 -42.39
C GLU A 100 0.40 7.78 -40.94
N PHE A 101 -0.54 8.01 -40.02
CA PHE A 101 -0.26 8.48 -38.65
C PHE A 101 0.46 7.47 -37.75
N VAL A 102 0.34 6.16 -38.03
CA VAL A 102 1.01 5.11 -37.26
C VAL A 102 2.52 5.17 -37.51
N GLU A 103 2.93 5.27 -38.77
CA GLU A 103 4.35 5.40 -39.12
C GLU A 103 4.91 6.75 -38.68
N MET A 104 4.10 7.81 -38.73
CA MET A 104 4.48 9.12 -38.16
C MET A 104 4.83 8.99 -36.67
N ARG A 105 4.03 8.27 -35.88
CA ARG A 105 4.31 8.01 -34.46
C ARG A 105 5.58 7.18 -34.27
N ASN A 106 5.80 6.16 -35.09
CA ASN A 106 7.01 5.33 -35.02
C ASN A 106 8.27 6.17 -35.23
N VAL A 107 8.30 7.02 -36.27
CA VAL A 107 9.43 7.92 -36.54
C VAL A 107 9.67 8.88 -35.37
N LEU A 108 8.62 9.47 -34.80
CA LEU A 108 8.74 10.36 -33.63
C LEU A 108 9.19 9.61 -32.37
N SER A 109 8.85 8.33 -32.22
CA SER A 109 9.31 7.51 -31.08
C SER A 109 10.83 7.36 -31.06
N TYR A 110 11.46 7.23 -32.23
CA TYR A 110 12.91 7.22 -32.33
C TYR A 110 13.54 8.55 -31.90
N VAL A 111 12.93 9.68 -32.31
CA VAL A 111 13.38 11.03 -31.91
C VAL A 111 13.26 11.23 -30.40
N ALA A 112 12.25 10.62 -29.76
CA ALA A 112 12.08 10.71 -28.31
C ALA A 112 13.11 9.91 -27.51
N VAL A 113 13.62 8.80 -28.09
CA VAL A 113 14.57 7.88 -27.45
C VAL A 113 16.03 8.29 -27.68
N ASP A 114 16.39 8.82 -28.85
CA ASP A 114 17.78 9.22 -29.14
C ASP A 114 18.11 10.58 -28.53
N GLU A 115 19.03 10.60 -27.56
CA GLU A 115 19.47 11.82 -26.86
C GLU A 115 20.09 12.86 -27.80
N ASN A 116 20.69 12.45 -28.92
CA ASN A 116 21.32 13.36 -29.88
C ASN A 116 20.31 14.09 -30.78
N LEU A 117 19.10 13.53 -30.90
CA LEU A 117 18.02 14.09 -31.71
C LEU A 117 17.00 14.87 -30.86
N ARG A 118 17.10 14.79 -29.53
CA ARG A 118 16.26 15.52 -28.61
C ARG A 118 16.58 17.02 -28.69
N CYS A 119 15.59 17.81 -29.04
CA CYS A 119 15.70 19.27 -29.10
C CYS A 119 14.39 19.91 -28.63
N PRO A 120 14.42 21.21 -28.27
CA PRO A 120 13.21 21.97 -28.00
C PRO A 120 12.20 21.86 -29.14
N VAL A 121 10.91 21.77 -28.80
CA VAL A 121 9.82 21.69 -29.77
C VAL A 121 9.79 22.88 -30.71
N SER A 122 10.24 24.07 -30.26
CA SER A 122 10.41 25.25 -31.10
C SER A 122 11.28 24.98 -32.33
N ASP A 123 12.34 24.20 -32.15
CA ASP A 123 13.34 23.94 -33.17
C ASP A 123 12.80 22.87 -34.14
N MET A 124 12.12 21.85 -33.61
CA MET A 124 11.39 20.86 -34.42
C MET A 124 10.34 21.51 -35.32
N VAL A 125 9.58 22.48 -34.79
CA VAL A 125 8.54 23.19 -35.55
C VAL A 125 9.17 24.14 -36.58
N CYS A 126 10.28 24.82 -36.27
CA CYS A 126 10.99 25.70 -37.19
C CYS A 126 11.40 25.00 -38.51
N PHE A 127 11.81 23.72 -38.44
CA PHE A 127 12.11 22.92 -39.64
C PHE A 127 10.90 22.65 -40.55
N THR A 128 9.70 23.02 -40.13
CA THR A 128 8.42 22.73 -40.81
C THR A 128 7.69 23.98 -41.32
N GLU A 129 8.13 25.19 -40.95
CA GLU A 129 7.46 26.47 -41.23
C GLU A 129 7.67 27.01 -42.66
N THR A 130 7.24 26.28 -43.71
CA THR A 130 7.32 26.78 -45.10
C THR A 130 5.98 26.95 -45.85
N ASP A 131 4.82 26.62 -45.26
CA ASP A 131 3.53 26.74 -45.98
C ASP A 131 2.34 27.09 -45.03
N PRO A 132 1.49 28.09 -45.31
CA PRO A 132 0.31 28.45 -44.51
C PRO A 132 -0.76 27.35 -44.34
N LYS A 133 -0.68 26.22 -45.06
CA LYS A 133 -1.47 24.99 -44.78
C LYS A 133 -0.93 24.16 -43.59
N ASN A 134 0.20 24.54 -42.99
CA ASN A 134 0.89 23.78 -41.94
C ASN A 134 0.32 23.96 -40.52
N ALA A 135 -0.63 24.86 -40.27
CA ALA A 135 -1.17 25.06 -38.92
C ALA A 135 -1.75 23.75 -38.33
N LYS A 136 -2.55 23.02 -39.12
CA LYS A 136 -3.10 21.70 -38.74
C LYS A 136 -2.03 20.61 -38.59
N PHE A 137 -0.94 20.72 -39.37
CA PHE A 137 0.19 19.80 -39.25
C PHE A 137 0.94 20.03 -37.93
N VAL A 138 1.23 21.28 -37.57
CA VAL A 138 1.90 21.61 -36.31
C VAL A 138 1.05 21.20 -35.12
N GLU A 139 -0.28 21.41 -35.17
CA GLU A 139 -1.19 20.93 -34.11
C GLU A 139 -1.10 19.42 -33.94
N LYS A 140 -1.16 18.67 -35.06
CA LYS A 140 -1.09 17.20 -34.99
C LYS A 140 0.28 16.68 -34.60
N LEU A 141 1.34 17.37 -35.03
CA LEU A 141 2.72 17.07 -34.66
C LEU A 141 2.91 17.24 -33.14
N CYS A 142 2.46 18.36 -32.57
CA CYS A 142 2.53 18.59 -31.13
C CYS A 142 1.70 17.59 -30.32
N ASP A 143 0.48 17.25 -30.76
CA ASP A 143 -0.37 16.22 -30.14
C ASP A 143 0.33 14.84 -30.11
N LEU A 144 0.91 14.43 -31.25
CA LEU A 144 1.65 13.17 -31.36
C LEU A 144 2.95 13.17 -30.55
N LEU A 145 3.73 14.25 -30.60
CA LEU A 145 4.96 14.40 -29.81
C LEU A 145 4.67 14.32 -28.32
N PHE A 146 3.62 15.01 -27.85
CA PHE A 146 3.21 14.96 -26.45
C PHE A 146 2.88 13.53 -26.01
N ARG A 147 2.12 12.77 -26.82
CA ARG A 147 1.79 11.37 -26.54
C ARG A 147 3.02 10.46 -26.56
N VAL A 148 3.89 10.62 -27.57
CA VAL A 148 5.11 9.82 -27.71
C VAL A 148 6.08 10.05 -26.55
N TYR A 149 6.28 11.29 -26.12
CA TYR A 149 7.11 11.58 -24.95
C TYR A 149 6.49 11.02 -23.66
N ALA A 150 5.16 11.05 -23.52
CA ALA A 150 4.46 10.44 -22.40
C ALA A 150 4.67 8.92 -22.33
N ASP A 151 4.49 8.23 -23.45
CA ASP A 151 4.59 6.76 -23.55
C ASP A 151 6.04 6.28 -23.28
N ASN A 152 7.04 7.07 -23.67
CA ASN A 152 8.46 6.76 -23.42
C ASN A 152 8.99 7.23 -22.06
N GLY A 153 8.13 7.77 -21.18
CA GLY A 153 8.52 8.23 -19.83
C GLY A 153 9.31 9.55 -19.79
N ASN A 154 9.41 10.27 -20.91
CA ASN A 154 10.08 11.56 -21.03
C ASN A 154 9.15 12.71 -20.64
N PHE A 155 8.71 12.73 -19.38
CA PHE A 155 7.61 13.58 -18.92
C PHE A 155 7.91 15.09 -18.98
N GLU A 156 9.16 15.51 -18.80
CA GLU A 156 9.56 16.93 -18.83
C GLU A 156 9.51 17.50 -20.25
N GLU A 157 9.96 16.73 -21.26
CA GLU A 157 9.87 17.15 -22.66
C GLU A 157 8.41 17.22 -23.12
N ALA A 158 7.57 16.27 -22.67
CA ALA A 158 6.12 16.36 -22.89
C ALA A 158 5.53 17.66 -22.29
N LEU A 159 5.93 18.07 -21.08
CA LEU A 159 5.50 19.35 -20.50
C LEU A 159 5.95 20.55 -21.34
N ARG A 160 7.15 20.52 -21.91
CA ARG A 160 7.63 21.58 -22.81
C ARG A 160 6.79 21.66 -24.10
N VAL A 161 6.40 20.51 -24.66
CA VAL A 161 5.45 20.47 -25.80
C VAL A 161 4.13 21.13 -25.40
N PHE A 162 3.59 20.78 -24.23
CA PHE A 162 2.36 21.37 -23.73
C PHE A 162 2.47 22.89 -23.56
N ASP A 163 3.51 23.37 -22.88
CA ASP A 163 3.73 24.81 -22.68
C ASP A 163 3.89 25.57 -24.01
N TYR A 164 4.53 24.95 -25.02
CA TYR A 164 4.64 25.51 -26.37
C TYR A 164 3.27 25.64 -27.07
N THR A 165 2.44 24.59 -27.04
CA THR A 165 1.11 24.61 -27.66
C THR A 165 0.18 25.65 -27.03
N VAL A 166 0.22 25.79 -25.70
CA VAL A 166 -0.52 26.79 -24.94
C VAL A 166 -0.08 28.20 -25.34
N LYS A 167 1.25 28.45 -25.38
CA LYS A 167 1.80 29.76 -25.77
C LYS A 167 1.40 30.17 -27.19
N LYS A 168 1.24 29.21 -28.10
CA LYS A 168 0.80 29.42 -29.49
C LYS A 168 -0.73 29.38 -29.66
N SER A 169 -1.51 29.25 -28.58
CA SER A 169 -2.97 29.15 -28.59
C SER A 169 -3.51 27.99 -29.47
N MET A 170 -2.78 26.88 -29.51
CA MET A 170 -3.14 25.68 -30.27
C MET A 170 -4.05 24.77 -29.45
N LYS A 171 -4.95 24.04 -30.11
CA LYS A 171 -5.83 23.09 -29.42
C LYS A 171 -5.10 21.76 -29.15
N ILE A 172 -4.98 21.38 -27.88
CA ILE A 172 -4.63 20.02 -27.48
C ILE A 172 -5.89 19.22 -27.21
N GLU A 173 -5.93 17.97 -27.69
CA GLU A 173 -7.03 17.04 -27.40
C GLU A 173 -7.04 16.65 -25.91
N GLU A 174 -8.19 16.75 -25.24
CA GLU A 174 -8.35 16.34 -23.83
C GLU A 174 -7.93 14.89 -23.57
N ARG A 175 -8.18 14.00 -24.55
CA ARG A 175 -7.76 12.59 -24.52
C ARG A 175 -6.25 12.44 -24.42
N THR A 176 -5.50 13.33 -25.06
CA THR A 176 -4.03 13.32 -25.04
C THR A 176 -3.50 13.73 -23.66
N CYS A 177 -4.11 14.73 -23.02
CA CYS A 177 -3.83 15.09 -21.62
C CYS A 177 -4.17 13.94 -20.64
N MET A 178 -5.28 13.23 -20.86
CA MET A 178 -5.66 12.07 -20.04
C MET A 178 -4.64 10.92 -20.15
N VAL A 179 -4.14 10.63 -21.36
CA VAL A 179 -3.11 9.60 -21.57
C VAL A 179 -1.82 9.95 -20.83
N TYR A 180 -1.40 11.22 -20.85
CA TYR A 180 -0.23 11.68 -20.10
C TYR A 180 -0.41 11.51 -18.59
N LEU A 181 -1.57 11.87 -18.06
CA LEU A 181 -1.92 11.66 -16.65
C LEU A 181 -1.89 10.17 -16.26
N LEU A 182 -2.38 9.27 -17.13
CA LEU A 182 -2.30 7.83 -16.91
C LEU A 182 -0.85 7.32 -16.93
N ALA A 183 -0.02 7.81 -17.85
CA ALA A 183 1.39 7.46 -17.92
C ALA A 183 2.14 7.90 -16.66
N LEU A 184 1.85 9.09 -16.12
CA LEU A 184 2.39 9.57 -14.86
C LEU A 184 1.97 8.71 -13.66
N LYS A 185 0.70 8.29 -13.60
CA LYS A 185 0.20 7.38 -12.55
C LYS A 185 0.90 6.02 -12.59
N ARG A 186 1.09 5.44 -13.79
CA ARG A 186 1.80 4.17 -13.98
C ARG A 186 3.26 4.21 -13.51
N ASN A 187 3.90 5.37 -13.65
CA ASN A 187 5.30 5.59 -13.24
C ASN A 187 5.44 6.18 -11.82
N ASP A 188 4.35 6.19 -11.05
CA ASP A 188 4.28 6.71 -9.67
C ASP A 188 4.78 8.17 -9.50
N LYS A 189 4.57 9.01 -10.51
CA LYS A 189 4.95 10.43 -10.53
C LYS A 189 3.76 11.34 -10.16
N MET A 190 3.23 11.18 -8.95
CA MET A 190 2.02 11.90 -8.52
C MET A 190 2.20 13.43 -8.45
N GLU A 191 3.36 13.93 -8.00
CA GLU A 191 3.62 15.38 -7.91
C GLU A 191 3.57 16.05 -9.29
N MET A 192 4.06 15.36 -10.33
CA MET A 192 3.93 15.84 -11.71
C MET A 192 2.48 15.82 -12.20
N SER A 193 1.70 14.83 -11.76
CA SER A 193 0.27 14.71 -12.12
C SER A 193 -0.55 15.87 -11.55
N LEU A 194 -0.30 16.24 -10.30
CA LEU A 194 -0.95 17.38 -9.66
C LEU A 194 -0.60 18.70 -10.35
N ARG A 195 0.71 18.96 -10.55
CA ARG A 195 1.17 20.17 -11.25
C ARG A 195 0.59 20.26 -12.65
N PHE A 196 0.44 19.13 -13.35
CA PHE A 196 -0.12 19.11 -14.69
C PHE A 196 -1.61 19.45 -14.71
N ILE A 197 -2.43 18.89 -13.81
CA ILE A 197 -3.85 19.28 -13.72
C ILE A 197 -4.02 20.76 -13.41
N GLN A 198 -3.23 21.31 -12.49
CA GLN A 198 -3.28 22.75 -12.18
C GLN A 198 -2.91 23.62 -13.39
N ARG A 199 -1.97 23.17 -14.23
CA ARG A 199 -1.67 23.83 -15.51
C ARG A 199 -2.82 23.72 -16.50
N MET A 200 -3.47 22.56 -16.61
CA MET A 200 -4.64 22.40 -17.49
C MET A 200 -5.74 23.39 -17.12
N VAL A 201 -6.04 23.54 -15.82
CA VAL A 201 -7.01 24.53 -15.31
C VAL A 201 -6.59 25.96 -15.64
N LYS A 202 -5.34 26.33 -15.31
CA LYS A 202 -4.81 27.69 -15.56
C LYS A 202 -4.94 28.14 -17.02
N TYR A 203 -4.82 27.21 -17.96
CA TYR A 203 -4.87 27.49 -19.39
C TYR A 203 -6.22 27.17 -20.03
N GLY A 204 -7.25 26.81 -19.25
CA GLY A 204 -8.60 26.53 -19.73
C GLY A 204 -8.71 25.27 -20.60
N VAL A 205 -7.82 24.30 -20.42
CA VAL A 205 -7.91 22.98 -21.08
C VAL A 205 -8.91 22.12 -20.31
N GLY A 206 -9.89 21.54 -21.00
CA GLY A 206 -10.93 20.71 -20.39
C GLY A 206 -10.34 19.58 -19.53
N VAL A 207 -10.68 19.58 -18.24
CA VAL A 207 -10.34 18.51 -17.31
C VAL A 207 -11.58 17.62 -17.14
N THR A 208 -11.43 16.33 -17.43
CA THR A 208 -12.51 15.36 -17.27
C THR A 208 -12.68 14.93 -15.82
N VAL A 209 -13.89 14.50 -15.43
CA VAL A 209 -14.16 13.90 -14.11
C VAL A 209 -13.25 12.71 -13.83
N TYR A 210 -12.91 11.93 -14.86
CA TYR A 210 -11.97 10.80 -14.73
C TYR A 210 -10.55 11.27 -14.38
N SER A 211 -10.03 12.28 -15.09
CA SER A 211 -8.70 12.85 -14.81
C SER A 211 -8.60 13.38 -13.38
N MET A 212 -9.64 14.09 -12.93
CA MET A 212 -9.77 14.56 -11.55
C MET A 212 -9.77 13.38 -10.55
N THR A 213 -10.67 12.41 -10.74
CA THR A 213 -10.81 11.22 -9.87
C THR A 213 -9.48 10.48 -9.76
N MET A 214 -8.76 10.33 -10.89
CA MET A 214 -7.52 9.58 -10.96
C MET A 214 -6.39 10.19 -10.10
N VAL A 215 -6.25 11.52 -10.12
CA VAL A 215 -5.26 12.25 -9.32
C VAL A 215 -5.67 12.31 -7.85
N ILE A 216 -6.96 12.56 -7.56
CA ILE A 216 -7.50 12.51 -6.20
C ILE A 216 -7.28 11.14 -5.56
N ASP A 217 -7.62 10.04 -6.25
CA ASP A 217 -7.38 8.66 -5.79
C ASP A 217 -5.90 8.41 -5.48
N GLY A 218 -5.01 8.96 -6.31
CA GLY A 218 -3.56 8.86 -6.11
C GLY A 218 -3.07 9.59 -4.85
N LEU A 219 -3.52 10.82 -4.64
CA LEU A 219 -3.19 11.62 -3.45
C LEU A 219 -3.77 11.00 -2.18
N CYS A 220 -5.02 10.52 -2.24
CA CYS A 220 -5.69 9.83 -1.14
C CYS A 220 -4.92 8.59 -0.69
N LYS A 221 -4.42 7.78 -1.64
CA LYS A 221 -3.61 6.58 -1.35
C LYS A 221 -2.25 6.89 -0.71
N ARG A 222 -1.66 8.05 -1.02
CA ARG A 222 -0.42 8.52 -0.39
C ARG A 222 -0.64 9.17 0.98
N GLY A 223 -1.90 9.34 1.38
CA GLY A 223 -2.24 10.05 2.61
C GLY A 223 -1.94 11.53 2.49
N GLU A 224 -2.23 12.15 1.35
CA GLU A 224 -2.18 13.61 1.14
C GLU A 224 -3.59 14.17 0.91
N VAL A 225 -4.51 13.82 1.80
CA VAL A 225 -5.95 14.04 1.65
C VAL A 225 -6.31 15.53 1.61
N GLU A 226 -5.60 16.36 2.36
CA GLU A 226 -5.85 17.82 2.44
C GLU A 226 -5.57 18.51 1.09
N ARG A 227 -4.49 18.11 0.40
CA ARG A 227 -4.18 18.57 -0.96
C ARG A 227 -5.25 18.11 -1.95
N ALA A 228 -5.72 16.87 -1.79
CA ALA A 228 -6.77 16.32 -2.64
C ALA A 228 -8.11 17.08 -2.48
N VAL A 229 -8.51 17.44 -1.25
CA VAL A 229 -9.73 18.24 -1.00
C VAL A 229 -9.61 19.62 -1.61
N LYS A 230 -8.43 20.27 -1.50
CA LYS A 230 -8.18 21.56 -2.15
C LYS A 230 -8.33 21.47 -3.67
N LEU A 231 -7.72 20.45 -4.29
CA LEU A 231 -7.83 20.21 -5.72
C LEU A 231 -9.28 19.98 -6.16
N MET A 232 -10.06 19.20 -5.39
CA MET A 232 -11.47 18.96 -5.69
C MET A 232 -12.28 20.26 -5.70
N ARG A 233 -12.08 21.14 -4.70
CA ARG A 233 -12.78 22.42 -4.63
C ARG A 233 -12.39 23.36 -5.77
N GLU A 234 -11.11 23.42 -6.13
CA GLU A 234 -10.63 24.19 -7.29
C GLU A 234 -11.31 23.73 -8.58
N LEU A 235 -11.35 22.42 -8.84
CA LEU A 235 -11.96 21.87 -10.05
C LEU A 235 -13.50 21.96 -10.05
N ALA A 236 -14.14 21.86 -8.89
CA ALA A 236 -15.58 22.08 -8.76
C ALA A 236 -15.97 23.54 -9.05
N GLY A 237 -15.13 24.51 -8.67
CA GLY A 237 -15.31 25.93 -9.02
C GLY A 237 -15.30 26.20 -10.53
N GLU A 238 -14.55 25.39 -11.29
CA GLU A 238 -14.49 25.43 -12.76
C GLU A 238 -15.63 24.65 -13.43
N GLY A 239 -16.60 24.14 -12.66
CA GLY A 239 -17.78 23.43 -13.15
C GLY A 239 -17.61 21.92 -13.33
N ILE A 240 -16.48 21.33 -12.90
CA ILE A 240 -16.25 19.88 -12.96
C ILE A 240 -16.83 19.23 -11.70
N LYS A 241 -18.00 18.61 -11.83
CA LYS A 241 -18.67 17.98 -10.71
C LYS A 241 -18.02 16.64 -10.33
N PRO A 242 -17.62 16.44 -9.06
CA PRO A 242 -17.15 15.14 -8.58
C PRO A 242 -18.24 14.07 -8.68
N ASN A 243 -17.82 12.84 -8.93
CA ASN A 243 -18.71 11.68 -8.96
C ASN A 243 -18.57 10.84 -7.68
N VAL A 244 -19.43 9.83 -7.55
CA VAL A 244 -19.44 8.89 -6.42
C VAL A 244 -18.06 8.27 -6.16
N ILE A 245 -17.30 7.96 -7.23
CA ILE A 245 -15.97 7.35 -7.12
C ILE A 245 -14.98 8.33 -6.47
N THR A 246 -15.07 9.61 -6.80
CA THR A 246 -14.23 10.67 -6.21
C THR A 246 -14.46 10.77 -4.70
N TYR A 247 -15.72 10.83 -4.26
CA TYR A 247 -16.06 10.86 -2.82
C TYR A 247 -15.66 9.56 -2.12
N ASN A 248 -15.88 8.39 -2.73
CA ASN A 248 -15.49 7.11 -2.15
C ASN A 248 -13.97 7.00 -1.95
N SER A 249 -13.15 7.59 -2.83
CA SER A 249 -11.70 7.68 -2.63
C SER A 249 -11.33 8.50 -1.39
N PHE A 250 -12.01 9.63 -1.15
CA PHE A 250 -11.83 10.42 0.07
C PHE A 250 -12.29 9.67 1.32
N ILE A 251 -13.51 9.13 1.30
CA ILE A 251 -14.09 8.40 2.43
C ILE A 251 -13.15 7.26 2.82
N ASN A 252 -12.69 6.44 1.87
CA ASN A 252 -11.75 5.35 2.14
C ASN A 252 -10.42 5.85 2.76
N ALA A 253 -9.90 6.99 2.31
CA ALA A 253 -8.69 7.56 2.89
C ALA A 253 -8.90 8.03 4.33
N TYR A 254 -10.03 8.69 4.62
CA TYR A 254 -10.38 9.11 5.98
C TYR A 254 -10.68 7.91 6.90
N VAL A 255 -11.37 6.87 6.41
CA VAL A 255 -11.59 5.61 7.15
C VAL A 255 -10.26 4.96 7.55
N LYS A 256 -9.30 4.85 6.63
CA LYS A 256 -7.96 4.30 6.92
C LYS A 256 -7.19 5.10 7.97
N ARG A 257 -7.38 6.42 7.99
CA ARG A 257 -6.79 7.31 9.00
C ARG A 257 -7.58 7.35 10.32
N LYS A 258 -8.72 6.65 10.40
CA LYS A 258 -9.69 6.70 11.52
C LYS A 258 -10.23 8.10 11.82
N ASP A 259 -10.22 8.99 10.83
CA ASP A 259 -10.74 10.34 10.95
C ASP A 259 -12.25 10.35 10.64
N SER A 260 -13.05 10.35 11.70
CA SER A 260 -14.51 10.34 11.59
C SER A 260 -15.11 11.69 11.20
N GLU A 261 -14.39 12.78 11.42
CA GLU A 261 -14.86 14.13 11.07
C GLU A 261 -14.73 14.37 9.57
N GLY A 262 -13.59 14.00 8.99
CA GLY A 262 -13.38 14.02 7.54
C GLY A 262 -14.41 13.21 6.77
N VAL A 263 -14.80 12.02 7.27
CA VAL A 263 -15.87 11.21 6.65
C VAL A 263 -17.21 11.97 6.64
N ARG A 264 -17.60 12.59 7.76
CA ARG A 264 -18.87 13.34 7.85
C ARG A 264 -18.87 14.56 6.93
N GLU A 265 -17.75 15.26 6.81
CA GLU A 265 -17.63 16.39 5.91
C GLU A 265 -17.79 15.96 4.45
N MET A 266 -17.18 14.84 4.04
CA MET A 266 -17.34 14.32 2.68
C MET A 266 -18.77 13.90 2.37
N LEU A 267 -19.50 13.33 3.34
CA LEU A 267 -20.92 12.98 3.18
C LEU A 267 -21.79 14.22 2.98
N ARG A 268 -21.57 15.28 3.79
CA ARG A 268 -22.28 16.56 3.61
C ARG A 268 -22.04 17.18 2.24
N LEU A 269 -20.81 17.12 1.74
CA LEU A 269 -20.49 17.58 0.39
C LEU A 269 -21.18 16.72 -0.67
N MET A 270 -21.19 15.40 -0.52
CA MET A 270 -21.85 14.48 -1.44
C MET A 270 -23.38 14.73 -1.51
N GLU A 271 -24.02 15.03 -0.38
CA GLU A 271 -25.44 15.41 -0.30
C GLU A 271 -25.70 16.78 -0.95
N ASN A 272 -24.88 17.79 -0.65
CA ASN A 272 -25.00 19.13 -1.25
C ASN A 272 -24.83 19.09 -2.78
N ASP A 273 -23.94 18.23 -3.27
CA ASP A 273 -23.69 18.05 -4.70
C ASP A 273 -24.74 17.14 -5.38
N ASN A 274 -25.74 16.65 -4.63
CA ASN A 274 -26.78 15.72 -5.05
C ASN A 274 -26.22 14.42 -5.69
N VAL A 275 -25.14 13.90 -5.12
CA VAL A 275 -24.51 12.66 -5.58
C VAL A 275 -25.07 11.48 -4.78
N ALA A 276 -25.78 10.57 -5.44
CA ALA A 276 -26.41 9.43 -4.79
C ALA A 276 -25.40 8.42 -4.23
N TYR A 277 -25.70 7.85 -3.07
CA TYR A 277 -24.87 6.81 -2.45
C TYR A 277 -24.96 5.51 -3.25
N ASN A 278 -23.84 4.81 -3.42
CA ASN A 278 -23.81 3.47 -4.01
C ASN A 278 -23.44 2.41 -2.95
N VAL A 279 -23.51 1.13 -3.33
CA VAL A 279 -23.14 0.01 -2.45
C VAL A 279 -21.75 0.21 -1.83
N THR A 280 -20.77 0.65 -2.62
CA THR A 280 -19.41 0.90 -2.14
C THR A 280 -19.34 2.02 -1.10
N THR A 281 -20.15 3.09 -1.25
CA THR A 281 -20.26 4.17 -0.24
C THR A 281 -20.74 3.57 1.08
N TYR A 282 -21.84 2.81 1.07
CA TYR A 282 -22.35 2.15 2.28
C TYR A 282 -21.34 1.17 2.88
N THR A 283 -20.63 0.36 2.08
CA THR A 283 -19.57 -0.53 2.58
C THR A 283 -18.47 0.24 3.31
N LEU A 284 -17.99 1.35 2.74
CA LEU A 284 -16.97 2.19 3.38
C LEU A 284 -17.48 2.85 4.67
N LEU A 285 -18.74 3.26 4.70
CA LEU A 285 -19.36 3.81 5.91
C LEU A 285 -19.50 2.75 7.00
N MET A 286 -19.90 1.52 6.66
CA MET A 286 -19.92 0.40 7.60
C MET A 286 -18.54 0.11 8.15
N GLU A 287 -17.48 0.14 7.33
CA GLU A 287 -16.09 -0.02 7.79
C GLU A 287 -15.65 1.13 8.72
N SER A 288 -16.12 2.34 8.47
CA SER A 288 -15.90 3.51 9.33
C SER A 288 -16.61 3.36 10.69
N CYS A 289 -17.88 2.97 10.69
CA CYS A 289 -18.65 2.67 11.89
C CYS A 289 -18.03 1.51 12.67
N ALA A 290 -17.50 0.51 11.96
CA ALA A 290 -16.82 -0.63 12.55
C ALA A 290 -15.54 -0.25 13.29
N SER A 291 -14.79 0.72 12.73
CA SER A 291 -13.57 1.24 13.33
C SER A 291 -13.82 2.18 14.51
N SER A 292 -14.99 2.82 14.56
CA SER A 292 -15.39 3.76 15.62
C SER A 292 -16.26 3.13 16.73
N GLY A 293 -16.65 1.86 16.58
CA GLY A 293 -17.44 1.13 17.58
C GLY A 293 -18.90 1.58 17.69
N LYS A 294 -19.40 2.37 16.73
CA LYS A 294 -20.74 2.97 16.79
C LYS A 294 -21.82 2.07 16.21
N ILE A 295 -22.45 1.27 17.07
CA ILE A 295 -23.37 0.21 16.63
C ILE A 295 -24.66 0.76 16.00
N GLY A 296 -25.29 1.72 16.68
CA GLY A 296 -26.58 2.26 16.24
C GLY A 296 -26.52 3.06 14.95
N GLU A 297 -25.36 3.64 14.59
CA GLU A 297 -25.21 4.38 13.32
C GLU A 297 -25.12 3.41 12.12
N ALA A 298 -24.37 2.31 12.25
CA ALA A 298 -24.25 1.33 11.16
C ALA A 298 -25.57 0.59 10.90
N GLU A 299 -26.35 0.26 11.94
CA GLU A 299 -27.68 -0.35 11.75
C GLU A 299 -28.63 0.59 11.01
N LYS A 300 -28.64 1.88 11.36
CA LYS A 300 -29.43 2.90 10.65
C LYS A 300 -29.02 3.04 9.19
N LEU A 301 -27.72 3.06 8.90
CA LEU A 301 -27.21 3.14 7.53
C LEU A 301 -27.61 1.91 6.69
N PHE A 302 -27.71 0.74 7.31
CA PHE A 302 -28.09 -0.49 6.61
C PHE A 302 -29.58 -0.48 6.27
N GLU A 303 -30.43 -0.06 7.21
CA GLU A 303 -31.87 0.11 6.94
C GLU A 303 -32.13 1.22 5.92
N GLU A 304 -31.43 2.35 6.00
CA GLU A 304 -31.53 3.43 4.99
C GLU A 304 -31.18 2.92 3.58
N MET A 305 -30.14 2.10 3.44
CA MET A 305 -29.77 1.48 2.18
C MET A 305 -30.88 0.58 1.63
N ARG A 306 -31.55 -0.19 2.51
CA ARG A 306 -32.67 -1.06 2.15
C ARG A 306 -33.90 -0.26 1.73
N GLU A 307 -34.23 0.81 2.46
CA GLU A 307 -35.34 1.72 2.13
C GLU A 307 -35.13 2.39 0.76
N ARG A 308 -33.88 2.66 0.39
CA ARG A 308 -33.51 3.19 -0.94
C ARG A 308 -33.48 2.14 -2.05
N GLY A 309 -33.79 0.87 -1.75
CA GLY A 309 -33.83 -0.22 -2.72
C GLY A 309 -32.47 -0.61 -3.29
N ILE A 310 -31.37 -0.29 -2.60
CA ILE A 310 -30.02 -0.65 -3.05
C ILE A 310 -29.71 -2.06 -2.54
N GLU A 311 -29.46 -2.99 -3.45
CA GLU A 311 -29.13 -4.37 -3.08
C GLU A 311 -27.73 -4.49 -2.48
N ALA A 312 -27.65 -5.14 -1.32
CA ALA A 312 -26.42 -5.44 -0.63
C ALA A 312 -25.62 -6.53 -1.36
N ASP A 313 -24.34 -6.28 -1.59
CA ASP A 313 -23.43 -7.29 -2.14
C ASP A 313 -22.81 -8.15 -1.03
N VAL A 314 -22.10 -9.21 -1.44
CA VAL A 314 -21.38 -10.09 -0.50
C VAL A 314 -20.36 -9.34 0.35
N HIS A 315 -19.81 -8.23 -0.15
CA HIS A 315 -18.78 -7.47 0.55
C HIS A 315 -19.37 -6.70 1.72
N LEU A 316 -20.51 -6.05 1.53
CA LEU A 316 -21.23 -5.32 2.58
C LEU A 316 -21.65 -6.27 3.71
N TYR A 317 -22.28 -7.40 3.38
CA TYR A 317 -22.65 -8.42 4.37
C TYR A 317 -21.42 -8.94 5.12
N THR A 318 -20.32 -9.23 4.41
CA THR A 318 -19.07 -9.68 5.04
C THR A 318 -18.52 -8.64 6.01
N SER A 319 -18.57 -7.35 5.66
CA SER A 319 -18.11 -6.27 6.53
C SER A 319 -18.98 -6.14 7.79
N MET A 320 -20.31 -6.26 7.66
CA MET A 320 -21.22 -6.25 8.81
C MET A 320 -21.05 -7.47 9.72
N ILE A 321 -20.97 -8.67 9.14
CA ILE A 321 -20.72 -9.92 9.87
C ILE A 321 -19.39 -9.82 10.63
N SER A 322 -18.31 -9.41 9.96
CA SER A 322 -17.01 -9.25 10.60
C SER A 322 -17.05 -8.25 11.76
N TRP A 323 -17.83 -7.19 11.62
CA TRP A 323 -17.99 -6.21 12.67
C TRP A 323 -18.79 -6.73 13.87
N TYR A 324 -19.92 -7.40 13.66
CA TYR A 324 -20.67 -8.05 14.75
C TYR A 324 -19.84 -9.13 15.46
N CYS A 325 -19.01 -9.88 14.72
CA CYS A 325 -18.06 -10.83 15.30
C CYS A 325 -17.01 -10.15 16.20
N ARG A 326 -16.54 -8.94 15.85
CA ARG A 326 -15.61 -8.16 16.71
C ARG A 326 -16.27 -7.63 17.99
N LEU A 327 -17.58 -7.42 17.95
CA LEU A 327 -18.40 -6.99 19.09
C LEU A 327 -18.91 -8.17 19.92
N GLU A 328 -18.45 -9.40 19.63
CA GLU A 328 -18.89 -10.65 20.27
C GLU A 328 -20.41 -10.92 20.17
N ASN A 329 -21.11 -10.20 19.28
CA ASN A 329 -22.54 -10.39 19.05
C ASN A 329 -22.78 -11.44 17.96
N MET A 330 -22.51 -12.69 18.30
CA MET A 330 -22.60 -13.80 17.35
C MET A 330 -24.04 -14.05 16.86
N ARG A 331 -25.07 -13.72 17.67
CA ARG A 331 -26.48 -13.88 17.28
C ARG A 331 -26.83 -13.07 16.02
N LYS A 332 -26.48 -11.78 16.00
CA LYS A 332 -26.72 -10.93 14.83
C LYS A 332 -25.83 -11.31 13.64
N ALA A 333 -24.59 -11.75 13.90
CA ALA A 333 -23.68 -12.20 12.85
C ALA A 333 -24.25 -13.44 12.10
N PHE A 334 -24.80 -14.41 12.82
CA PHE A 334 -25.45 -15.58 12.21
C PHE A 334 -26.75 -15.21 11.49
N ALA A 335 -27.58 -14.34 12.07
CA ALA A 335 -28.81 -13.87 11.41
C ALA A 335 -28.53 -13.21 10.05
N LEU A 336 -27.47 -12.38 9.94
CA LEU A 336 -27.05 -11.79 8.68
C LEU A 336 -26.47 -12.81 7.70
N PHE A 337 -25.83 -13.87 8.19
CA PHE A 337 -25.31 -14.96 7.36
C PHE A 337 -26.43 -15.84 6.79
N ASP A 338 -27.47 -16.08 7.58
CA ASP A 338 -28.68 -16.79 7.16
C ASP A 338 -29.42 -15.95 6.11
N GLU A 339 -29.62 -14.64 6.36
CA GLU A 339 -30.21 -13.70 5.38
C GLU A 339 -29.42 -13.67 4.06
N LEU A 340 -28.08 -13.63 4.13
CA LEU A 340 -27.21 -13.70 2.96
C LEU A 340 -27.45 -14.98 2.15
N SER A 341 -27.65 -16.12 2.85
CA SER A 341 -27.92 -17.41 2.21
C SER A 341 -29.33 -17.50 1.62
N GLU A 342 -30.34 -16.97 2.32
CA GLU A 342 -31.74 -16.90 1.84
C GLU A 342 -31.88 -16.05 0.57
N ARG A 343 -31.08 -14.99 0.45
CA ARG A 343 -31.01 -14.16 -0.76
C ARG A 343 -30.25 -14.79 -1.93
N GLY A 344 -29.70 -16.00 -1.75
CA GLY A 344 -28.93 -16.70 -2.78
C GLY A 344 -27.55 -16.08 -3.05
N ILE A 345 -27.06 -15.20 -2.17
CA ILE A 345 -25.72 -14.61 -2.30
C ILE A 345 -24.71 -15.63 -1.78
N VAL A 346 -23.74 -16.02 -2.61
CA VAL A 346 -22.72 -17.01 -2.23
C VAL A 346 -21.69 -16.37 -1.30
N ALA A 347 -21.65 -16.83 -0.03
CA ALA A 347 -20.63 -16.44 0.93
C ALA A 347 -19.23 -16.80 0.43
N ASN A 348 -18.26 -15.92 0.66
CA ASN A 348 -16.88 -16.14 0.25
C ASN A 348 -16.00 -16.58 1.43
N VAL A 349 -14.74 -16.94 1.15
CA VAL A 349 -13.74 -17.34 2.16
C VAL A 349 -13.61 -16.31 3.29
N ARG A 350 -13.77 -15.03 2.97
CA ARG A 350 -13.64 -13.92 3.91
C ARG A 350 -14.83 -13.84 4.88
N THR A 351 -16.04 -14.13 4.39
CA THR A 351 -17.26 -14.25 5.22
C THR A 351 -17.11 -15.39 6.24
N TYR A 352 -16.73 -16.59 5.78
CA TYR A 352 -16.50 -17.73 6.66
C TYR A 352 -15.35 -17.48 7.64
N GLY A 353 -14.23 -16.91 7.19
CA GLY A 353 -13.11 -16.57 8.05
C GLY A 353 -13.47 -15.58 9.15
N ALA A 354 -14.33 -14.59 8.87
CA ALA A 354 -14.83 -13.66 9.87
C ALA A 354 -15.72 -14.33 10.91
N LEU A 355 -16.65 -15.20 10.48
CA LEU A 355 -17.51 -15.96 11.39
C LEU A 355 -16.69 -16.92 12.27
N ILE A 356 -15.76 -17.66 11.67
CA ILE A 356 -14.85 -18.60 12.36
C ILE A 356 -14.02 -17.85 13.40
N ASP A 357 -13.43 -16.70 13.06
CA ASP A 357 -12.71 -15.87 14.03
C ASP A 357 -13.60 -15.40 15.18
N GLY A 358 -14.84 -14.98 14.88
CA GLY A 358 -15.84 -14.61 15.88
C GLY A 358 -16.18 -15.75 16.85
N VAL A 359 -16.52 -16.94 16.34
CA VAL A 359 -16.88 -18.10 17.19
C VAL A 359 -15.67 -18.61 17.98
N CYS A 360 -14.46 -18.59 17.41
CA CYS A 360 -13.24 -18.98 18.11
C CYS A 360 -12.94 -18.02 19.27
N LYS A 361 -13.17 -16.70 19.08
CA LYS A 361 -13.04 -15.70 20.16
C LYS A 361 -14.10 -15.89 21.25
N ALA A 362 -15.33 -16.19 20.87
CA ALA A 362 -16.41 -16.55 21.81
C ALA A 362 -16.18 -17.94 22.47
N GLY A 363 -15.18 -18.70 22.02
CA GLY A 363 -14.83 -20.00 22.57
C GLY A 363 -15.82 -21.12 22.19
N GLN A 364 -16.58 -20.95 21.11
CA GLN A 364 -17.55 -21.93 20.61
C GLN A 364 -16.92 -22.77 19.49
N MET A 365 -16.03 -23.70 19.84
CA MET A 365 -15.26 -24.47 18.84
C MET A 365 -16.13 -25.43 18.01
N GLU A 366 -17.19 -26.01 18.58
CA GLU A 366 -18.15 -26.84 17.83
C GLU A 366 -18.83 -26.06 16.69
N ALA A 367 -19.20 -24.80 16.95
CA ALA A 367 -19.77 -23.93 15.92
C ALA A 367 -18.73 -23.60 14.82
N ALA A 368 -17.44 -23.46 15.20
CA ALA A 368 -16.35 -23.27 14.24
C ALA A 368 -16.18 -24.48 13.32
N GLU A 369 -16.23 -25.69 13.86
CA GLU A 369 -16.15 -26.94 13.09
C GLU A 369 -17.33 -27.08 12.12
N ASN A 370 -18.55 -26.78 12.58
CA ASN A 370 -19.74 -26.78 11.72
C ASN A 370 -19.63 -25.78 10.56
N LEU A 371 -19.09 -24.58 10.81
CA LEU A 371 -18.82 -23.58 9.76
C LEU A 371 -17.77 -24.05 8.77
N VAL A 372 -16.72 -24.73 9.23
CA VAL A 372 -15.69 -25.32 8.37
C VAL A 372 -16.27 -26.41 7.48
N ASN A 373 -17.08 -27.32 8.06
CA ASN A 373 -17.76 -28.37 7.30
C ASN A 373 -18.71 -27.76 6.25
N LEU A 374 -19.49 -26.74 6.63
CA LEU A 374 -20.37 -26.03 5.70
C LEU A 374 -19.57 -25.38 4.56
N MET A 375 -18.45 -24.71 4.86
CA MET A 375 -17.56 -24.11 3.87
C MET A 375 -17.03 -25.16 2.87
N GLN A 376 -16.58 -26.31 3.37
CA GLN A 376 -16.08 -27.41 2.54
C GLN A 376 -17.18 -28.06 1.69
N THR A 377 -18.39 -28.26 2.23
CA THR A 377 -19.53 -28.82 1.46
C THR A 377 -19.95 -27.92 0.31
N ARG A 378 -19.70 -26.61 0.41
CA ARG A 378 -19.90 -25.63 -0.67
C ARG A 378 -18.71 -25.56 -1.64
N GLY A 379 -17.73 -26.44 -1.52
CA GLY A 379 -16.55 -26.49 -2.39
C GLY A 379 -15.52 -25.40 -2.12
N ILE A 380 -15.59 -24.74 -0.97
CA ILE A 380 -14.65 -23.68 -0.59
C ILE A 380 -13.58 -24.28 0.33
N ASP A 381 -12.34 -24.29 -0.13
CA ASP A 381 -11.21 -24.79 0.65
C ASP A 381 -10.70 -23.78 1.69
N LEU A 382 -10.21 -24.30 2.81
CA LEU A 382 -9.60 -23.48 3.86
C LEU A 382 -8.31 -22.85 3.34
N ASN A 383 -8.13 -21.57 3.64
CA ASN A 383 -6.85 -20.89 3.45
C ASN A 383 -6.02 -20.89 4.74
N GLN A 384 -4.77 -20.47 4.64
CA GLN A 384 -3.83 -20.34 5.75
C GLN A 384 -4.38 -19.50 6.92
N VAL A 385 -5.11 -18.42 6.62
CA VAL A 385 -5.69 -17.54 7.65
C VAL A 385 -6.70 -18.29 8.51
N ILE A 386 -7.60 -19.08 7.90
CA ILE A 386 -8.62 -19.84 8.64
C ILE A 386 -7.98 -20.94 9.49
N PHE A 387 -6.97 -21.64 8.98
CA PHE A 387 -6.20 -22.61 9.78
C PHE A 387 -5.57 -21.95 11.01
N ASN A 388 -4.91 -20.81 10.83
CA ASN A 388 -4.29 -20.05 11.92
C ASN A 388 -5.32 -19.58 12.95
N THR A 389 -6.49 -19.10 12.50
CA THR A 389 -7.59 -18.70 13.37
C THR A 389 -8.12 -19.87 14.20
N LEU A 390 -8.36 -21.03 13.59
CA LEU A 390 -8.83 -22.22 14.30
C LEU A 390 -7.80 -22.71 15.31
N MET A 391 -6.52 -22.83 14.92
CA MET A 391 -5.43 -23.21 15.82
C MET A 391 -5.34 -22.28 17.03
N ASN A 392 -5.43 -20.96 16.83
CA ASN A 392 -5.50 -19.98 17.92
C ASN A 392 -6.73 -20.20 18.82
N GLY A 393 -7.89 -20.49 18.23
CA GLY A 393 -9.11 -20.84 18.97
C GLY A 393 -8.92 -22.06 19.88
N TYR A 394 -8.41 -23.17 19.35
CA TYR A 394 -8.13 -24.38 20.13
C TYR A 394 -7.07 -24.14 21.21
N CYS A 395 -5.99 -23.42 20.88
CA CYS A 395 -4.95 -23.05 21.85
C CYS A 395 -5.50 -22.23 23.02
N ARG A 396 -6.43 -21.30 22.79
CA ARG A 396 -7.07 -20.50 23.85
C ARG A 396 -7.97 -21.35 24.77
N LYS A 397 -8.55 -22.43 24.24
CA LYS A 397 -9.35 -23.39 25.01
C LYS A 397 -8.51 -24.45 25.72
N GLY A 398 -7.19 -24.45 25.53
CA GLY A 398 -6.30 -25.49 26.08
C GLY A 398 -6.35 -26.81 25.32
N MET A 399 -7.02 -26.88 24.17
CA MET A 399 -7.16 -28.08 23.35
C MET A 399 -5.98 -28.20 22.37
N ILE A 400 -4.76 -28.35 22.90
CA ILE A 400 -3.53 -28.27 22.10
C ILE A 400 -3.41 -29.40 21.08
N ASP A 401 -3.86 -30.61 21.41
CA ASP A 401 -3.82 -31.76 20.51
C ASP A 401 -4.60 -31.50 19.21
N GLU A 402 -5.75 -30.84 19.30
CA GLU A 402 -6.55 -30.45 18.14
C GLU A 402 -5.82 -29.42 17.27
N ALA A 403 -5.15 -28.45 17.90
CA ALA A 403 -4.35 -27.44 17.18
C ALA A 403 -3.18 -28.09 16.42
N LEU A 404 -2.49 -29.05 17.04
CA LEU A 404 -1.42 -29.82 16.40
C LEU A 404 -1.95 -30.72 15.27
N ARG A 405 -3.15 -31.31 15.42
CA ARG A 405 -3.80 -32.05 14.33
C ARG A 405 -4.11 -31.16 13.13
N LEU A 406 -4.62 -29.95 13.35
CA LEU A 406 -4.85 -28.98 12.29
C LEU A 406 -3.56 -28.56 11.57
N TYR A 407 -2.47 -28.37 12.33
CA TYR A 407 -1.15 -28.10 11.77
C TYR A 407 -0.70 -29.20 10.79
N VAL A 408 -0.82 -30.48 11.17
CA VAL A 408 -0.45 -31.60 10.29
C VAL A 408 -1.32 -31.65 9.03
N ILE A 409 -2.61 -31.32 9.15
CA ILE A 409 -3.51 -31.23 7.99
C ILE A 409 -3.09 -30.08 7.06
N MET A 410 -2.72 -28.93 7.61
CA MET A 410 -2.24 -27.77 6.85
C MET A 410 -0.96 -28.10 6.06
N GLU A 411 0.01 -28.78 6.68
CA GLU A 411 1.23 -29.24 6.00
C GLU A 411 0.93 -30.25 4.89
N LYS A 412 0.04 -31.22 5.13
CA LYS A 412 -0.36 -32.21 4.11
C LYS A 412 -1.04 -31.58 2.90
N LYS A 413 -1.73 -30.45 3.09
CA LYS A 413 -2.31 -29.66 1.99
C LYS A 413 -1.28 -28.81 1.24
N GLY A 414 0.00 -28.82 1.65
CA GLY A 414 1.07 -28.05 1.02
C GLY A 414 0.98 -26.55 1.30
N LEU A 415 0.23 -26.13 2.33
CA LEU A 415 0.16 -24.73 2.73
C LEU A 415 1.42 -24.37 3.53
N GLU A 416 2.09 -23.29 3.15
CA GLU A 416 3.32 -22.86 3.81
C GLU A 416 3.03 -22.38 5.24
N THR A 417 3.66 -23.01 6.23
CA THR A 417 3.58 -22.59 7.63
C THR A 417 4.36 -21.30 7.84
N ASP A 418 3.70 -20.27 8.35
CA ASP A 418 4.32 -19.00 8.70
C ASP A 418 4.79 -18.94 10.16
N VAL A 419 5.58 -17.92 10.48
CA VAL A 419 6.03 -17.65 11.87
C VAL A 419 4.83 -17.48 12.80
N TYR A 420 3.70 -16.93 12.31
CA TYR A 420 2.49 -16.75 13.10
C TYR A 420 1.90 -18.06 13.61
N THR A 421 1.92 -19.12 12.78
CA THR A 421 1.49 -20.47 13.14
C THR A 421 2.29 -21.00 14.33
N TYR A 422 3.63 -20.87 14.26
CA TYR A 422 4.52 -21.30 15.33
C TYR A 422 4.29 -20.51 16.62
N ASN A 423 4.13 -19.19 16.51
CA ASN A 423 3.87 -18.30 17.65
C ASN A 423 2.57 -18.65 18.37
N THR A 424 1.52 -18.95 17.59
CA THR A 424 0.20 -19.28 18.12
C THR A 424 0.24 -20.56 18.94
N ILE A 425 0.84 -21.62 18.41
CA ILE A 425 0.95 -22.92 19.09
C ILE A 425 1.90 -22.82 20.28
N ALA A 426 3.06 -22.16 20.14
CA ALA A 426 3.98 -21.95 21.26
C ALA A 426 3.34 -21.18 22.42
N SER A 427 2.57 -20.12 22.12
CA SER A 427 1.84 -19.37 23.14
C SER A 427 0.74 -20.22 23.80
N GLY A 428 0.03 -21.05 23.02
CA GLY A 428 -0.96 -22.01 23.54
C GLY A 428 -0.35 -23.05 24.49
N LEU A 429 0.76 -23.67 24.07
CA LEU A 429 1.53 -24.63 24.87
C LEU A 429 2.01 -23.98 26.17
N HIS A 430 2.54 -22.77 26.09
CA HIS A 430 3.00 -22.03 27.26
C HIS A 430 1.87 -21.71 28.25
N LYS A 431 0.71 -21.29 27.76
CA LYS A 431 -0.48 -21.04 28.60
C LYS A 431 -1.04 -22.32 29.25
N SER A 432 -0.80 -23.47 28.62
CA SER A 432 -1.17 -24.78 29.15
C SER A 432 -0.10 -25.38 30.06
N ASN A 433 0.92 -24.60 30.46
CA ASN A 433 2.09 -25.01 31.25
C ASN A 433 2.92 -26.14 30.62
N GLN A 434 2.81 -26.38 29.32
CA GLN A 434 3.61 -27.34 28.55
C GLN A 434 4.88 -26.66 27.99
N ASN A 435 5.69 -26.09 28.89
CA ASN A 435 6.84 -25.23 28.54
C ASN A 435 7.91 -25.95 27.70
N GLU A 436 8.21 -27.21 28.01
CA GLU A 436 9.20 -28.00 27.26
C GLU A 436 8.76 -28.27 25.82
N GLU A 437 7.47 -28.51 25.59
CA GLU A 437 6.91 -28.64 24.25
C GLU A 437 6.93 -27.31 23.50
N ALA A 438 6.63 -26.20 24.18
CA ALA A 438 6.72 -24.86 23.58
C ALA A 438 8.15 -24.54 23.12
N LYS A 439 9.17 -24.87 23.94
CA LYS A 439 10.59 -24.72 23.55
C LYS A 439 10.92 -25.58 22.33
N ARG A 440 10.61 -26.88 22.36
CA ARG A 440 10.85 -27.80 21.23
C ARG A 440 10.21 -27.27 19.95
N TRP A 441 8.96 -26.82 20.04
CA TRP A 441 8.22 -26.26 18.92
C TRP A 441 8.90 -25.03 18.30
N LEU A 442 9.42 -24.12 19.14
CA LEU A 442 10.16 -22.95 18.69
C LEU A 442 11.53 -23.29 18.11
N PHE A 443 12.22 -24.32 18.62
CA PHE A 443 13.47 -24.81 18.01
C PHE A 443 13.21 -25.46 16.64
N THR A 444 12.16 -26.25 16.49
CA THR A 444 11.77 -26.83 15.19
C THR A 444 11.48 -25.75 14.14
N MET A 445 10.94 -24.60 14.54
CA MET A 445 10.77 -23.45 13.64
C MET A 445 12.11 -22.96 13.08
N VAL A 446 13.13 -22.84 13.92
CA VAL A 446 14.49 -22.41 13.53
C VAL A 446 15.16 -23.45 12.63
N GLU A 447 15.04 -24.73 12.96
CA GLU A 447 15.55 -25.84 12.13
C GLU A 447 14.96 -25.84 10.72
N ARG A 448 13.71 -25.39 10.58
CA ARG A 448 13.02 -25.24 9.29
C ARG A 448 13.34 -23.93 8.57
N GLY A 449 14.36 -23.19 9.02
CA GLY A 449 14.87 -21.98 8.39
C GLY A 449 13.97 -20.76 8.56
N LYS A 450 13.01 -20.78 9.50
CA LYS A 450 12.18 -19.61 9.81
C LYS A 450 12.86 -18.76 10.89
N THR A 451 12.92 -17.45 10.66
CA THR A 451 13.57 -16.50 11.57
C THR A 451 12.66 -16.15 12.75
N PRO A 452 13.10 -16.34 14.01
CA PRO A 452 12.37 -15.88 15.18
C PRO A 452 12.17 -14.37 15.17
N ASN A 453 10.95 -13.94 15.53
CA ASN A 453 10.61 -12.54 15.73
C ASN A 453 10.49 -12.20 17.24
N VAL A 454 10.23 -10.93 17.54
CA VAL A 454 9.95 -10.44 18.90
C VAL A 454 9.07 -11.40 19.73
N VAL A 455 7.95 -11.89 19.17
CA VAL A 455 7.00 -12.73 19.93
C VAL A 455 7.60 -14.09 20.31
N ASN A 456 8.44 -14.68 19.44
CA ASN A 456 9.15 -15.93 19.75
C ASN A 456 10.11 -15.74 20.93
N PHE A 457 10.93 -14.69 20.88
CA PHE A 457 11.87 -14.36 21.95
C PHE A 457 11.14 -14.06 23.25
N THR A 458 10.11 -13.20 23.22
CA THR A 458 9.31 -12.88 24.41
C THR A 458 8.70 -14.15 25.04
N THR A 459 8.23 -15.09 24.21
CA THR A 459 7.65 -16.35 24.71
C THR A 459 8.71 -17.24 25.37
N LEU A 460 9.90 -17.40 24.75
CA LEU A 460 11.01 -18.15 25.36
C LEU A 460 11.49 -17.49 26.65
N ILE A 461 11.62 -16.17 26.67
CA ILE A 461 11.99 -15.39 27.85
C ILE A 461 10.98 -15.63 28.98
N ASP A 462 9.67 -15.54 28.72
CA ASP A 462 8.62 -15.80 29.72
C ASP A 462 8.69 -17.25 30.25
N ILE A 463 8.94 -18.22 29.37
CA ILE A 463 9.16 -19.62 29.76
C ILE A 463 10.33 -19.76 30.75
N TYR A 464 11.52 -19.26 30.40
CA TYR A 464 12.70 -19.33 31.27
C TYR A 464 12.54 -18.53 32.56
N CYS A 465 11.83 -17.39 32.51
CA CYS A 465 11.46 -16.59 33.67
C CYS A 465 10.59 -17.38 34.66
N LYS A 466 9.55 -18.07 34.18
CA LYS A 466 8.65 -18.89 35.02
C LYS A 466 9.35 -20.13 35.60
N GLU A 467 10.29 -20.71 34.86
CA GLU A 467 11.17 -21.78 35.37
C GLU A 467 12.21 -21.27 36.38
N GLY A 468 12.38 -19.95 36.50
CA GLY A 468 13.34 -19.31 37.39
C GLY A 468 14.76 -19.22 36.85
N ASN A 469 14.99 -19.62 35.60
CA ASN A 469 16.28 -19.48 34.93
C ASN A 469 16.43 -18.07 34.32
N LEU A 470 16.62 -17.08 35.21
CA LEU A 470 16.80 -15.69 34.82
C LEU A 470 18.08 -15.43 34.00
N GLY A 471 19.07 -16.34 34.08
CA GLY A 471 20.30 -16.24 33.30
C GLY A 471 20.05 -16.44 31.82
N GLU A 472 19.37 -17.53 31.45
CA GLU A 472 18.98 -17.78 30.05
C GLU A 472 17.96 -16.77 29.54
N ALA A 473 17.02 -16.33 30.37
CA ALA A 473 16.08 -15.28 30.01
C ALA A 473 16.79 -13.97 29.61
N LYS A 474 17.83 -13.58 30.35
CA LYS A 474 18.64 -12.40 30.04
C LYS A 474 19.50 -12.61 28.79
N ARG A 475 20.12 -13.79 28.63
CA ARG A 475 20.89 -14.13 27.42
C ARG A 475 20.03 -14.04 26.15
N LEU A 476 18.78 -14.52 26.20
CA LEU A 476 17.85 -14.43 25.08
C LEU A 476 17.39 -13.00 24.80
N PHE A 477 17.27 -12.16 25.83
CA PHE A 477 16.98 -10.73 25.66
C PHE A 477 18.12 -10.01 24.94
N GLU A 478 19.37 -10.26 25.35
CA GLU A 478 20.57 -9.69 24.69
C GLU A 478 20.69 -10.21 23.24
N GLU A 479 20.47 -11.51 23.01
CA GLU A 479 20.49 -12.12 21.67
C GLU A 479 19.41 -11.52 20.75
N MET A 480 18.24 -11.18 21.30
CA MET A 480 17.16 -10.52 20.56
C MET A 480 17.62 -9.14 20.04
N GLU A 481 18.27 -8.34 20.89
CA GLU A 481 18.79 -7.03 20.54
C GLU A 481 19.93 -7.11 19.51
N GLU A 482 20.86 -8.06 19.68
CA GLU A 482 21.98 -8.30 18.76
C GLU A 482 21.51 -8.65 17.34
N ARG A 483 20.38 -9.35 17.22
CA ARG A 483 19.74 -9.70 15.94
C ARG A 483 18.94 -8.55 15.33
N GLY A 484 18.87 -7.40 15.99
CA GLY A 484 18.14 -6.22 15.52
C GLY A 484 16.63 -6.28 15.78
N GLU A 485 16.14 -7.28 16.52
CA GLU A 485 14.75 -7.36 16.95
C GLU A 485 14.57 -6.46 18.17
N LYS A 486 13.71 -5.43 18.07
CA LYS A 486 13.54 -4.46 19.16
C LYS A 486 12.58 -4.99 20.23
N PRO A 487 13.01 -5.07 21.51
CA PRO A 487 12.11 -5.41 22.61
C PRO A 487 10.93 -4.44 22.68
N ASN A 488 9.74 -4.97 22.98
CA ASN A 488 8.54 -4.16 23.19
C ASN A 488 8.16 -4.11 24.68
N ALA A 489 7.11 -3.36 25.00
CA ALA A 489 6.62 -3.23 26.38
C ALA A 489 6.34 -4.59 27.05
N VAL A 490 5.85 -5.59 26.30
CA VAL A 490 5.58 -6.93 26.83
C VAL A 490 6.87 -7.64 27.22
N THR A 491 7.93 -7.58 26.40
CA THR A 491 9.23 -8.20 26.70
C THR A 491 9.84 -7.63 27.98
N TYR A 492 9.88 -6.31 28.12
CA TYR A 492 10.38 -5.67 29.35
C TYR A 492 9.54 -6.05 30.57
N ASN A 493 8.22 -5.99 30.45
CA ASN A 493 7.30 -6.32 31.55
C ASN A 493 7.43 -7.76 32.02
N VAL A 494 7.66 -8.73 31.12
CA VAL A 494 7.93 -10.13 31.48
C VAL A 494 9.19 -10.24 32.34
N LEU A 495 10.29 -9.60 31.92
CA LEU A 495 11.54 -9.62 32.69
C LEU A 495 11.38 -8.89 34.02
N ILE A 496 10.79 -7.69 34.04
CA ILE A 496 10.57 -6.90 35.26
C ILE A 496 9.78 -7.72 36.27
N ASP A 497 8.65 -8.31 35.87
CA ASP A 497 7.84 -9.18 36.75
C ASP A 497 8.64 -10.37 37.29
N ALA A 498 9.44 -11.03 36.44
CA ALA A 498 10.25 -12.17 36.85
C ALA A 498 11.38 -11.78 37.82
N PHE A 499 12.12 -10.71 37.54
CA PHE A 499 13.18 -10.20 38.42
C PHE A 499 12.58 -9.70 39.75
N SER A 500 11.43 -9.03 39.71
CA SER A 500 10.69 -8.58 40.89
C SER A 500 10.24 -9.72 41.77
N LYS A 501 9.61 -10.77 41.21
CA LYS A 501 9.19 -11.97 41.97
C LYS A 501 10.35 -12.76 42.55
N LYS A 502 11.55 -12.66 41.98
CA LYS A 502 12.78 -13.29 42.49
C LYS A 502 13.60 -12.37 43.43
N GLY A 503 13.11 -11.16 43.73
CA GLY A 503 13.73 -10.24 44.68
C GLY A 503 14.94 -9.49 44.13
N LYS A 504 15.21 -9.61 42.84
CA LYS A 504 16.30 -8.90 42.15
C LYS A 504 15.85 -7.50 41.73
N MET A 505 15.35 -6.72 42.70
CA MET A 505 14.72 -5.42 42.45
C MET A 505 15.65 -4.42 41.74
N LYS A 506 16.96 -4.44 42.00
CA LYS A 506 17.93 -3.58 41.30
C LYS A 506 17.92 -3.81 39.78
N GLU A 507 17.84 -5.06 39.34
CA GLU A 507 17.76 -5.40 37.91
C GLU A 507 16.40 -5.04 37.34
N ALA A 508 15.32 -5.23 38.11
CA ALA A 508 13.96 -4.84 37.71
C ALA A 508 13.81 -3.32 37.50
N TYR A 509 14.36 -2.49 38.39
CA TYR A 509 14.37 -1.03 38.20
C TYR A 509 15.22 -0.62 37.01
N LYS A 510 16.40 -1.22 36.84
CA LYS A 510 17.24 -0.95 35.66
C LYS A 510 16.49 -1.23 34.36
N LEU A 511 15.78 -2.36 34.27
CA LEU A 511 14.97 -2.69 33.10
C LEU A 511 13.84 -1.70 32.83
N ARG A 512 13.21 -1.15 33.88
CA ARG A 512 12.22 -0.07 33.73
C ARG A 512 12.88 1.20 33.18
N ASP A 513 14.03 1.58 33.72
CA ASP A 513 14.72 2.80 33.29
C ASP A 513 15.24 2.66 31.85
N ASP A 514 15.72 1.48 31.45
CA ASP A 514 16.11 1.15 30.08
C ASP A 514 14.89 1.19 29.12
N MET A 515 13.73 0.70 29.55
CA MET A 515 12.46 0.77 28.81
C MET A 515 12.05 2.23 28.53
N GLU A 516 12.15 3.11 29.53
CA GLU A 516 11.83 4.54 29.38
C GLU A 516 12.86 5.26 28.49
N ALA A 517 14.14 4.94 28.60
CA ALA A 517 15.20 5.51 27.75
C ALA A 517 15.01 5.17 26.27
N MET A 518 14.39 4.02 25.96
CA MET A 518 14.03 3.60 24.61
C MET A 518 12.73 4.24 24.09
N GLY A 519 12.10 5.12 24.86
CA GLY A 519 10.84 5.77 24.52
C GLY A 519 9.61 4.88 24.68
N ILE A 520 9.73 3.75 25.37
CA ILE A 520 8.61 2.86 25.68
C ILE A 520 8.04 3.30 27.03
N LEU A 521 6.76 3.70 27.05
CA LEU A 521 6.12 4.21 28.25
C LEU A 521 5.85 3.10 29.26
N SER A 522 6.29 3.29 30.51
CA SER A 522 5.92 2.45 31.64
C SER A 522 4.39 2.45 31.83
N GLU A 523 3.79 1.25 31.87
CA GLU A 523 2.34 1.08 31.99
C GLU A 523 1.95 0.64 33.41
N VAL A 524 0.64 0.56 33.68
CA VAL A 524 0.08 0.07 34.95
C VAL A 524 0.67 -1.30 35.34
N TYR A 525 0.91 -2.18 34.36
CA TYR A 525 1.48 -3.51 34.59
C TYR A 525 2.92 -3.44 35.11
N THR A 526 3.75 -2.53 34.57
CA THR A 526 5.16 -2.35 34.97
C THR A 526 5.25 -1.99 36.45
N TYR A 527 4.48 -0.99 36.87
CA TYR A 527 4.43 -0.57 38.27
C TYR A 527 3.82 -1.64 39.18
N THR A 528 2.75 -2.31 38.74
CA THR A 528 2.12 -3.38 39.53
C THR A 528 3.10 -4.53 39.78
N SER A 529 3.94 -4.86 38.79
CA SER A 529 4.96 -5.91 38.90
C SER A 529 6.06 -5.54 39.91
N LEU A 530 6.58 -4.31 39.84
CA LEU A 530 7.57 -3.79 40.78
C LEU A 530 7.01 -3.71 42.21
N LEU A 531 5.81 -3.15 42.36
CA LEU A 531 5.09 -3.03 43.64
C LEU A 531 4.87 -4.40 44.26
N HIS A 532 4.35 -5.35 43.49
CA HIS A 532 4.14 -6.71 43.97
C HIS A 532 5.45 -7.38 44.41
N GLY A 533 6.55 -7.14 43.67
CA GLY A 533 7.89 -7.54 44.08
C GLY A 533 8.27 -6.98 45.45
N GLU A 534 8.23 -5.66 45.63
CA GLU A 534 8.57 -5.01 46.92
C GLU A 534 7.70 -5.55 48.08
N CYS A 535 6.40 -5.76 47.84
CA CYS A 535 5.50 -6.36 48.82
C CYS A 535 5.88 -7.80 49.21
N ILE A 536 6.29 -8.64 48.24
CA ILE A 536 6.72 -10.03 48.52
C ILE A 536 7.94 -10.05 49.44
N PHE A 537 8.87 -9.10 49.27
CA PHE A 537 10.12 -9.04 50.03
C PHE A 537 10.04 -8.10 51.25
N GLY A 538 8.83 -7.72 51.67
CA GLY A 538 8.59 -6.98 52.91
C GLY A 538 9.00 -5.51 52.89
N LYS A 539 9.25 -4.92 51.71
CA LYS A 539 9.61 -3.50 51.56
C LYS A 539 8.37 -2.65 51.26
N VAL A 540 7.39 -2.71 52.16
CA VAL A 540 6.06 -2.14 51.92
C VAL A 540 6.08 -0.61 51.75
N ASP A 541 7.01 0.10 52.39
CA ASP A 541 7.17 1.55 52.19
C ASP A 541 7.61 1.91 50.77
N GLU A 542 8.50 1.12 50.15
CA GLU A 542 8.89 1.33 48.75
C GLU A 542 7.73 0.98 47.80
N ALA A 543 6.95 -0.05 48.13
CA ALA A 543 5.73 -0.40 47.41
C ALA A 543 4.69 0.75 47.45
N LEU A 544 4.52 1.41 48.60
CA LEU A 544 3.63 2.58 48.74
C LEU A 544 4.11 3.79 47.92
N LYS A 545 5.43 4.02 47.84
CA LYS A 545 5.99 5.07 46.98
C LYS A 545 5.63 4.82 45.52
N LEU A 546 5.81 3.59 45.03
CA LEU A 546 5.40 3.19 43.68
C LEU A 546 3.90 3.36 43.45
N PHE A 547 3.08 2.96 44.42
CA PHE A 547 1.62 3.08 44.37
C PHE A 547 1.16 4.53 44.21
N ASN A 548 1.83 5.47 44.88
CA ASN A 548 1.56 6.90 44.80
C ASN A 548 2.11 7.54 43.52
N GLU A 549 3.30 7.13 43.07
CA GLU A 549 3.90 7.59 41.81
C GLU A 549 3.00 7.32 40.61
N MET A 550 2.32 6.16 40.57
CA MET A 550 1.36 5.82 39.50
C MET A 550 0.29 6.90 39.31
N HIS A 551 -0.27 7.41 40.41
CA HIS A 551 -1.30 8.45 40.36
C HIS A 551 -0.74 9.79 39.85
N GLN A 552 0.47 10.16 40.30
CA GLN A 552 1.14 11.39 39.86
C GLN A 552 1.46 11.40 38.36
N ARG A 553 1.73 10.22 37.79
CA ARG A 553 1.93 10.04 36.34
C ARG A 553 0.63 9.89 35.54
N GLY A 554 -0.53 10.01 36.18
CA GLY A 554 -1.84 9.88 35.52
C GLY A 554 -2.22 8.44 35.16
N LEU A 555 -1.54 7.44 35.72
CA LEU A 555 -1.87 6.02 35.51
C LEU A 555 -3.03 5.62 36.44
N SER A 556 -4.11 5.10 35.85
CA SER A 556 -5.26 4.58 36.61
C SER A 556 -4.91 3.22 37.21
N ARG A 557 -4.91 3.14 38.55
CA ARG A 557 -4.70 1.89 39.30
C ARG A 557 -5.80 0.88 38.95
N ASN A 558 -5.44 -0.40 38.85
CA ASN A 558 -6.40 -1.46 38.57
C ASN A 558 -6.62 -2.35 39.80
N LYS A 559 -7.59 -3.26 39.70
CA LYS A 559 -7.90 -4.25 40.74
C LYS A 559 -6.67 -5.02 41.26
N ILE A 560 -5.74 -5.39 40.37
CA ILE A 560 -4.55 -6.17 40.72
C ILE A 560 -3.59 -5.31 41.56
N THR A 561 -3.43 -4.03 41.21
CA THR A 561 -2.58 -3.08 41.96
C THR A 561 -3.07 -2.91 43.40
N TYR A 562 -4.38 -2.68 43.61
CA TYR A 562 -4.96 -2.59 44.96
C TYR A 562 -4.80 -3.91 45.73
N THR A 563 -5.08 -5.05 45.09
CA THR A 563 -4.95 -6.37 45.72
C THR A 563 -3.53 -6.65 46.19
N ALA A 564 -2.52 -6.32 45.38
CA ALA A 564 -1.12 -6.48 45.74
C ALA A 564 -0.72 -5.60 46.93
N MET A 565 -1.15 -4.33 46.93
CA MET A 565 -0.83 -3.38 48.00
C MET A 565 -1.52 -3.73 49.32
N ILE A 566 -2.81 -4.08 49.29
CA ILE A 566 -3.56 -4.54 50.46
C ILE A 566 -2.92 -5.81 51.02
N SER A 567 -2.60 -6.80 50.18
CA SER A 567 -1.91 -8.00 50.63
C SER A 567 -0.53 -7.71 51.23
N GLY A 568 0.20 -6.71 50.71
CA GLY A 568 1.48 -6.29 51.25
C GLY A 568 1.35 -5.67 52.64
N LEU A 569 0.47 -4.67 52.80
CA LEU A 569 0.20 -3.99 54.07
C LEU A 569 -0.32 -4.95 55.14
N SER A 570 -1.24 -5.84 54.76
CA SER A 570 -1.77 -6.86 55.66
C SER A 570 -0.69 -7.80 56.20
N LYS A 571 0.31 -8.16 55.39
CA LYS A 571 1.43 -9.03 55.82
C LYS A 571 2.46 -8.29 56.69
N ASP A 572 2.56 -6.97 56.52
CA ASP A 572 3.46 -6.09 57.28
C ASP A 572 2.84 -5.66 58.64
N GLY A 573 1.57 -6.00 58.88
CA GLY A 573 0.85 -5.64 60.11
C GLY A 573 0.19 -4.26 60.09
N ARG A 574 0.20 -3.55 58.95
CA ARG A 574 -0.38 -2.21 58.77
C ARG A 574 -1.86 -2.28 58.39
N SER A 575 -2.65 -2.90 59.26
CA SER A 575 -4.08 -3.21 59.01
C SER A 575 -4.92 -1.97 58.69
N ASP A 576 -4.72 -0.86 59.38
CA ASP A 576 -5.50 0.37 59.17
C ASP A 576 -5.34 0.94 57.75
N GLU A 577 -4.11 0.89 57.22
CA GLU A 577 -3.82 1.34 55.85
C GLU A 577 -4.36 0.36 54.81
N ALA A 578 -4.32 -0.95 55.10
CA ALA A 578 -4.92 -1.98 54.24
C ALA A 578 -6.44 -1.79 54.11
N PHE A 579 -7.15 -1.48 55.21
CA PHE A 579 -8.58 -1.19 55.19
C PHE A 579 -8.90 0.13 54.46
N LYS A 580 -8.08 1.17 54.62
CA LYS A 580 -8.23 2.41 53.82
C LYS A 580 -8.15 2.16 52.31
N LEU A 581 -7.18 1.36 51.86
CA LEU A 581 -7.05 1.02 50.44
C LEU A 581 -8.18 0.10 49.94
N TYR A 582 -8.77 -0.69 50.82
CA TYR A 582 -9.98 -1.46 50.51
C TYR A 582 -11.16 -0.53 50.23
N ASP A 583 -11.41 0.46 51.07
CA ASP A 583 -12.49 1.42 50.87
C ASP A 583 -12.29 2.21 49.55
N GLU A 584 -11.06 2.68 49.29
CA GLU A 584 -10.70 3.35 48.03
C GLU A 584 -10.95 2.45 46.80
N MET A 585 -10.66 1.14 46.92
CA MET A 585 -10.91 0.17 45.85
C MET A 585 -12.41 0.03 45.53
N ILE A 586 -13.28 0.07 46.55
CA ILE A 586 -14.75 0.02 46.37
C ILE A 586 -15.25 1.33 45.74
N GLU A 587 -14.79 2.48 46.23
CA GLU A 587 -15.16 3.80 45.68
C GLU A 587 -14.74 3.94 44.21
N ALA A 588 -13.62 3.34 43.82
CA ALA A 588 -13.16 3.26 42.43
C ALA A 588 -13.98 2.28 41.56
N GLY A 589 -14.97 1.59 42.12
CA GLY A 589 -15.89 0.70 41.40
C GLY A 589 -15.36 -0.72 41.17
N PHE A 590 -14.30 -1.14 41.86
CA PHE A 590 -13.77 -2.50 41.74
C PHE A 590 -14.40 -3.46 42.76
N THR A 591 -14.77 -4.65 42.30
CA THR A 591 -15.22 -5.73 43.20
C THR A 591 -14.02 -6.49 43.79
N PRO A 592 -13.83 -6.54 45.13
CA PRO A 592 -12.76 -7.32 45.76
C PRO A 592 -12.85 -8.80 45.41
N ASP A 593 -11.71 -9.48 45.33
CA ASP A 593 -11.66 -10.93 45.19
C ASP A 593 -11.36 -11.63 46.53
N ASP A 594 -11.44 -12.95 46.52
CA ASP A 594 -11.18 -13.80 47.68
C ASP A 594 -9.80 -13.56 48.30
N ARG A 595 -8.81 -13.11 47.49
CA ARG A 595 -7.48 -12.78 47.99
C ARG A 595 -7.50 -11.55 48.88
N VAL A 596 -8.19 -10.48 48.47
CA VAL A 596 -8.34 -9.28 49.28
C VAL A 596 -8.98 -9.61 50.63
N TYR A 597 -10.08 -10.37 50.63
CA TYR A 597 -10.74 -10.78 51.88
C TYR A 597 -9.83 -11.64 52.76
N THR A 598 -9.13 -12.61 52.18
CA THR A 598 -8.19 -13.48 52.92
C THR A 598 -7.05 -12.67 53.54
N SER A 599 -6.50 -11.70 52.80
CA SER A 599 -5.43 -10.82 53.29
C SER A 599 -5.89 -9.95 54.47
N LEU A 600 -7.09 -9.34 54.37
CA LEU A 600 -7.64 -8.49 55.43
C LEU A 600 -8.01 -9.29 56.69
N VAL A 601 -8.59 -10.49 56.55
CA VAL A 601 -8.86 -11.37 57.70
C VAL A 601 -7.56 -11.79 58.38
N GLY A 602 -6.53 -12.13 57.60
CA GLY A 602 -5.20 -12.45 58.14
C GLY A 602 -4.56 -11.31 58.91
N SER A 603 -4.78 -10.05 58.51
CA SER A 603 -4.20 -8.90 59.20
C SER A 603 -4.91 -8.56 60.52
N VAL A 604 -6.18 -8.93 60.68
CA VAL A 604 -6.92 -8.78 61.96
C VAL A 604 -6.46 -9.82 63.00
N HIS A 605 -6.00 -10.99 62.57
CA HIS A 605 -5.49 -12.03 63.47
C HIS A 605 -4.01 -11.86 63.88
N ASN A 606 -3.25 -11.08 63.12
CA ASN A 606 -1.82 -10.82 63.36
C ASN A 606 -1.52 -9.45 64.02
N ALA A 607 -2.56 -8.65 64.31
CA ALA A 607 -2.47 -7.30 64.89
C ALA A 607 -2.35 -7.31 66.43
#